data_AF-A0AAW6H327-F1
#
_entry.id   AF-A0AAW6H327-F1
#
_cell.length_a   1.000
_cell.length_b   1.000
_cell.length_c   1.000
_cell.angle_alpha   90.00
_cell.angle_beta   90.00
_cell.angle_gamma   90.00
#
_symmetry.space_group_name_H-M   'P 1'
#
loop_
_entity.id
_entity.type
_entity.pdbx_description
1 polymer ?
#
loop_
_entity_poly.entity_id
_entity_poly.type
_entity_poly.pdbx_seq_one_letter_code
_entity_poly.pdbx_strand_id
1 'polypeptide(L)'
;MRKNYLFPTTFRKIGWCLFVPFAITSFICLFDGSNEDWLKVNALSVIPWGIIKNSLFDELSMIGLTVSLLFIAFSKEKDEDECIANIRSNSLIWATITAYSLLIV
;
A
#
# COMPACT_ATOMS: atom_id res chain seq x y z
N MET A 1 29.34 -11.25 -3.32
CA MET A 1 28.33 -11.27 -2.23
C MET A 1 26.99 -10.83 -2.80
N ARG A 2 25.94 -11.66 -2.73
CA ARG A 2 24.60 -11.27 -3.18
C ARG A 2 24.01 -10.28 -2.16
N LYS A 3 23.65 -9.07 -2.59
CA LYS A 3 23.05 -8.06 -1.73
C LYS A 3 21.58 -8.43 -1.48
N ASN A 4 21.21 -8.60 -0.21
CA ASN A 4 19.83 -8.84 0.18
C ASN A 4 19.14 -7.49 0.38
N TYR A 5 18.21 -7.15 -0.53
CA TYR A 5 17.39 -5.94 -0.46
C TYR A 5 16.15 -6.09 0.44
N LEU A 6 16.08 -7.15 1.27
CA LEU A 6 14.92 -7.42 2.11
C LEU A 6 15.04 -6.72 3.47
N PHE A 7 13.92 -6.22 3.95
CA PHE A 7 13.82 -5.72 5.33
C PHE A 7 13.94 -6.88 6.33
N PRO A 8 14.48 -6.64 7.55
CA PRO A 8 14.55 -7.68 8.56
C PRO A 8 13.15 -8.20 8.94
N THR A 9 13.09 -9.42 9.46
CA THR A 9 11.84 -10.15 9.79
C THR A 9 10.92 -9.38 10.74
N THR A 10 11.46 -8.46 11.54
CA THR A 10 10.72 -7.58 12.44
C THR A 10 9.76 -6.64 11.71
N PHE A 11 10.10 -6.20 10.50
CA PHE A 11 9.26 -5.26 9.72
C PHE A 11 7.94 -5.89 9.29
N ARG A 12 7.86 -7.22 9.14
CA ARG A 12 6.59 -7.91 8.88
C ARG A 12 5.58 -7.69 9.99
N LYS A 13 6.01 -7.75 11.26
CA LYS A 13 5.15 -7.54 12.42
C LYS A 13 4.66 -6.10 12.49
N ILE A 14 5.56 -5.16 12.22
CA ILE A 14 5.23 -3.72 12.16
C ILE A 14 4.23 -3.46 11.02
N GLY A 15 4.49 -4.04 9.84
CA GLY A 15 3.61 -3.93 8.68
C GLY A 15 2.20 -4.45 8.97
N TRP A 16 2.07 -5.61 9.63
CA TRP A 16 0.77 -6.14 10.06
C TRP A 16 0.08 -5.27 11.11
N CYS A 17 0.83 -4.76 12.09
CA CYS A 17 0.31 -3.84 13.10
C CYS A 17 -0.22 -2.54 12.47
N LEU A 18 0.46 -2.04 11.43
CA LEU A 18 0.07 -0.84 10.69
C LEU A 18 -1.09 -1.12 9.70
N PHE A 19 -1.09 -2.28 9.06
CA PHE A 19 -2.08 -2.66 8.05
C PHE A 19 -3.48 -2.78 8.63
N VAL A 20 -3.64 -3.40 9.80
CA VAL A 20 -4.97 -3.60 10.42
C VAL A 20 -5.75 -2.29 10.61
N PRO A 21 -5.22 -1.26 11.30
CA PRO A 21 -5.96 -0.01 11.50
C PRO A 21 -6.22 0.74 10.19
N PHE A 22 -5.25 0.78 9.27
CA PHE A 22 -5.46 1.45 7.98
C PHE A 22 -6.42 0.69 7.05
N ALA A 23 -6.45 -0.63 7.10
CA ALA A 23 -7.43 -1.42 6.34
C ALA A 23 -8.85 -1.21 6.87
N ILE A 24 -9.02 -1.19 8.20
CA ILE A 24 -10.31 -0.89 8.82
C ILE A 24 -10.76 0.53 8.46
N THR A 25 -9.87 1.51 8.59
CA THR A 25 -10.21 2.92 8.32
C THR A 25 -10.56 3.16 6.85
N SER A 26 -9.81 2.58 5.90
CA SER A 26 -10.12 2.70 4.48
C SER A 26 -11.40 1.94 4.12
N PHE A 27 -11.66 0.79 4.74
CA PHE A 27 -12.93 0.07 4.53
C PHE A 27 -14.11 0.91 4.99
N ILE A 28 -14.04 1.53 6.17
CA ILE A 28 -15.08 2.44 6.66
C ILE A 28 -15.25 3.63 5.69
N CYS A 29 -14.15 4.22 5.21
CA CYS A 29 -14.19 5.35 4.28
C CYS A 29 -14.94 5.02 2.97
N LEU A 30 -14.81 3.79 2.46
CA LEU A 30 -15.53 3.34 1.26
C LEU A 30 -17.06 3.28 1.46
N PHE A 31 -17.54 2.97 2.66
CA PHE A 31 -18.99 2.87 2.93
C PHE A 31 -19.62 4.17 3.46
N ASP A 32 -18.86 4.97 4.21
CA ASP A 32 -19.39 6.18 4.86
C ASP A 32 -19.39 7.41 3.93
N GLY A 33 -18.83 7.25 2.72
CA GLY A 33 -18.89 8.27 1.68
C GLY A 33 -18.27 9.60 2.11
N SER A 34 -17.04 9.58 2.61
CA SER A 34 -16.16 10.76 2.80
C SER A 34 -16.86 12.09 3.19
N ASN A 35 -17.78 12.05 4.16
CA ASN A 35 -18.52 13.22 4.63
C ASN A 35 -17.83 13.92 5.81
N GLU A 36 -16.52 13.72 5.98
CA GLU A 36 -15.75 14.36 7.04
C GLU A 36 -15.42 15.81 6.65
N ASP A 37 -16.32 16.75 6.99
CA ASP A 37 -16.12 18.19 6.75
C ASP A 37 -14.98 18.79 7.57
N TRP A 38 -14.53 18.14 8.65
CA TRP A 38 -13.53 18.70 9.58
C TRP A 38 -12.08 18.68 9.03
N LEU A 39 -11.76 17.75 8.12
CA LEU A 39 -10.40 17.52 7.59
C LEU A 39 -10.29 17.77 6.08
N LYS A 40 -11.13 18.66 5.55
CA LYS A 40 -11.04 19.12 4.17
C LYS A 40 -9.90 20.12 4.03
N VAL A 41 -8.83 19.72 3.35
CA VAL A 41 -7.74 20.62 2.99
C VAL A 41 -7.75 20.88 1.50
N ASN A 42 -7.30 22.07 1.15
CA ASN A 42 -7.10 22.50 -0.20
C ASN A 42 -5.95 21.69 -0.82
N ALA A 43 -6.30 20.65 -1.57
CA ALA A 43 -5.37 19.83 -2.31
C ALA A 43 -5.26 20.32 -3.75
N LEU A 44 -4.06 20.19 -4.32
CA LEU A 44 -3.81 20.53 -5.71
C LEU A 44 -4.33 19.39 -6.58
N SER A 45 -5.39 19.64 -7.33
CA SER A 45 -5.89 18.66 -8.29
C SER A 45 -5.23 18.85 -9.65
N VAL A 46 -4.75 17.75 -10.22
CA VAL A 46 -4.23 17.70 -11.60
C VAL A 46 -5.39 17.79 -12.60
N ILE A 47 -6.62 17.41 -12.21
CA ILE A 47 -7.82 17.44 -13.06
C ILE A 47 -9.03 17.73 -12.17
N PRO A 48 -9.79 18.85 -12.32
CA PRO A 48 -9.51 20.10 -13.01
C PRO A 48 -8.35 20.87 -12.36
N TRP A 49 -7.50 21.49 -13.18
CA TRP A 49 -6.44 22.39 -12.72
C TRP A 49 -6.99 23.43 -11.73
N GLY A 50 -6.72 23.22 -10.46
CA GLY A 50 -7.34 24.02 -9.41
C GLY A 50 -7.10 23.44 -8.02
N ILE A 51 -7.46 24.24 -7.02
CA ILE A 51 -7.44 23.83 -5.63
C ILE A 51 -8.82 23.26 -5.30
N ILE A 52 -8.88 21.96 -5.03
CA ILE A 52 -10.11 21.27 -4.66
C ILE A 52 -10.02 20.91 -3.18
N LYS A 53 -11.15 21.02 -2.47
CA LYS A 53 -11.24 20.52 -1.11
C LYS A 53 -11.28 19.01 -1.14
N ASN A 54 -10.18 18.38 -0.72
CA ASN A 54 -10.09 16.93 -0.61
C ASN A 54 -9.96 16.51 0.86
N SER A 55 -10.42 15.32 1.18
CA SER A 55 -10.29 14.79 2.54
C SER A 55 -8.86 14.30 2.75
N LEU A 56 -8.13 14.93 3.68
CA LEU A 56 -6.80 14.46 4.05
C LEU A 56 -6.83 13.05 4.67
N PHE A 57 -7.93 12.69 5.30
CA PHE A 57 -8.06 11.41 5.98
C PHE A 57 -8.09 10.24 4.99
N ASP A 58 -8.80 10.41 3.88
CA ASP A 58 -8.84 9.41 2.80
C ASP A 58 -7.44 9.21 2.20
N GLU A 59 -6.77 10.31 1.85
CA GLU A 59 -5.42 10.27 1.27
C GLU A 59 -4.38 9.66 2.23
N LEU A 60 -4.43 10.03 3.52
CA LEU A 60 -3.57 9.45 4.55
C LEU A 60 -3.85 7.95 4.74
N SER A 61 -5.12 7.53 4.67
CA SER A 61 -5.49 6.13 4.79
C SER A 61 -4.92 5.31 3.62
N MET A 62 -5.00 5.82 2.40
CA MET A 62 -4.49 5.17 1.19
C MET A 62 -2.96 5.08 1.19
N ILE A 63 -2.28 6.16 1.59
CA ILE A 63 -0.81 6.16 1.73
C ILE A 63 -0.40 5.21 2.85
N GLY A 64 -1.06 5.26 4.01
CA GLY A 64 -0.80 4.39 5.16
C GLY A 64 -0.98 2.91 4.80
N LEU A 65 -2.05 2.58 4.08
CA LEU A 65 -2.27 1.25 3.53
C LEU A 65 -1.13 0.83 2.60
N THR A 66 -0.78 1.66 1.62
CA THR A 66 0.28 1.34 0.65
C THR A 66 1.61 1.06 1.35
N VAL A 67 2.00 1.90 2.32
CA VAL A 67 3.22 1.72 3.09
C VAL A 67 3.17 0.46 3.95
N SER A 68 2.02 0.13 4.54
CA SER A 68 1.86 -1.09 5.33
C SER A 68 2.02 -2.36 4.49
N LEU A 69 1.41 -2.42 3.30
CA LEU A 69 1.56 -3.55 2.37
C LEU A 69 3.00 -3.67 1.89
N LEU A 70 3.67 -2.55 1.62
CA LEU A 70 5.07 -2.54 1.21
C LEU A 70 5.96 -3.19 2.28
N PHE A 71 5.77 -2.83 3.56
CA PHE A 71 6.53 -3.45 4.66
C PHE A 71 6.23 -4.94 4.82
N ILE A 72 4.99 -5.38 4.59
CA ILE A 72 4.65 -6.81 4.62
C ILE A 72 5.31 -7.56 3.45
N ALA A 73 5.20 -7.04 2.24
CA ALA A 73 5.66 -7.71 1.01
C ALA A 73 7.19 -7.80 0.89
N PHE A 74 7.92 -6.81 1.39
CA PHE A 74 9.39 -6.76 1.31
C PHE A 74 10.10 -7.21 2.60
N SER A 75 9.38 -7.70 3.61
CA SER A 75 10.02 -8.28 4.79
C SER A 75 10.56 -9.67 4.51
N LYS A 76 11.75 -9.94 5.05
CA LYS A 76 12.43 -11.24 4.95
C LYS A 76 11.66 -12.32 5.71
N GLU A 77 11.59 -13.51 5.12
CA GLU A 77 11.11 -14.72 5.78
C GLU A 77 12.20 -15.33 6.67
N LYS A 78 11.82 -15.99 7.77
CA LYS A 78 12.80 -16.52 8.75
C LYS A 78 13.81 -17.47 8.11
N ASP A 79 13.31 -18.35 7.23
CA ASP A 79 14.10 -19.25 6.38
C ASP A 79 13.83 -18.88 4.92
N GLU A 80 14.77 -18.20 4.26
CA GLU A 80 14.70 -17.95 2.82
C GLU A 80 15.54 -18.98 2.09
N ASP A 81 14.87 -20.00 1.56
CA ASP A 81 15.45 -20.95 0.60
C ASP A 81 15.42 -20.37 -0.82
N GLU A 82 16.27 -20.89 -1.72
CA GLU A 82 16.32 -20.45 -3.12
C GLU A 82 14.96 -20.59 -3.83
N CYS A 83 14.19 -21.61 -3.47
CA CYS A 83 12.83 -21.82 -3.99
C CYS A 83 11.88 -20.68 -3.56
N ILE A 84 11.92 -20.27 -2.29
CA ILE A 84 11.08 -19.19 -1.75
C ILE A 84 11.43 -17.86 -2.41
N ALA A 85 12.73 -17.58 -2.56
CA ALA A 85 13.19 -16.38 -3.26
C ALA A 85 12.71 -16.34 -4.72
N ASN A 86 12.76 -17.49 -5.41
CA ASN A 86 12.29 -17.61 -6.79
C ASN A 86 10.77 -17.39 -6.89
N ILE A 87 9.98 -18.07 -6.05
CA ILE A 87 8.51 -17.91 -5.99
C ILE A 87 8.15 -16.44 -5.76
N ARG A 88 8.78 -15.76 -4.80
CA ARG A 88 8.51 -14.34 -4.51
C ARG A 88 8.78 -13.44 -5.72
N SER A 89 9.90 -13.66 -6.40
CA SER A 89 10.25 -12.89 -7.59
C SER A 89 9.29 -13.13 -8.76
N ASN A 90 8.89 -14.38 -8.98
CA ASN A 90 7.95 -14.75 -10.03
C ASN A 90 6.54 -14.19 -9.74
N SER A 91 6.11 -14.23 -8.49
CA SER A 91 4.84 -13.63 -8.05
C SER A 91 4.81 -12.11 -8.27
N LEU A 92 5.93 -11.41 -8.02
CA LEU A 92 6.01 -9.97 -8.28
C LEU A 92 5.88 -9.66 -9.77
N ILE A 93 6.54 -10.44 -10.64
CA ILE A 93 6.42 -10.31 -12.10
C ILE A 93 4.96 -10.50 -12.54
N TRP A 94 4.29 -11.56 -12.08
CA TRP A 94 2.88 -11.80 -12.39
C TRP A 94 1.95 -10.72 -11.86
N ALA A 95 2.19 -10.20 -10.65
CA ALA A 95 1.43 -9.08 -10.09
C ALA A 95 1.57 -7.82 -10.96
N THR A 96 2.77 -7.51 -11.43
CA THR A 96 3.01 -6.38 -12.33
C THR A 96 2.35 -6.58 -13.70
N ILE A 97 2.48 -7.77 -14.31
CA ILE A 97 1.85 -8.09 -15.60
C ILE A 97 0.32 -7.96 -15.51
N THR A 98 -0.28 -8.51 -14.45
CA THR A 98 -1.74 -8.45 -14.25
C THR A 98 -2.23 -7.03 -13.99
N ALA A 99 -1.49 -6.22 -13.21
CA ALA A 99 -1.82 -4.81 -12.99
C ALA A 99 -1.81 -3.99 -14.29
N TYR A 100 -0.78 -4.15 -15.14
CA TYR A 100 -0.75 -3.45 -16.42
C TYR A 100 -1.78 -3.97 -17.41
N SER A 101 -2.07 -5.27 -17.38
CA SER A 101 -3.12 -5.85 -18.22
C SER A 101 -4.50 -5.28 -17.87
N LEU A 102 -4.80 -5.13 -16.57
CA LEU A 102 -6.05 -4.54 -16.10
C LEU A 102 -6.15 -3.04 -16.39
N LEU A 103 -5.03 -2.33 -16.47
CA LEU A 103 -5.01 -0.90 -16.83
C LEU A 103 -5.30 -0.67 -18.33
N ILE A 104 -4.90 -1.60 -19.19
CA ILE A 104 -5.11 -1.51 -20.65
C ILE A 104 -6.57 -1.81 -21.03
N VAL A 105 -7.24 -2.69 -20.28
CA VAL A 105 -8.65 -3.08 -20.49
C VAL A 105 -9.58 -1.98 -19.97
#